data_AF-A0A538PFQ9-F1
#
_entry.id   AF-A0A538PFQ9-F1
#
_cell.length_a   1.000
_cell.length_b   1.000
_cell.length_c   1.000
_cell.angle_alpha   90.00
_cell.angle_beta   90.00
_cell.angle_gamma   90.00
#
_symmetry.space_group_name_H-M   'P 1'
#
loop_
_entity.id
_entity.type
_entity.pdbx_description
1 polymer ?
#
loop_
_entity_poly.entity_id
_entity_poly.type
_entity_poly.pdbx_seq_one_letter_code
_entity_poly.pdbx_strand_id
1 'polypeptide(L)'
;MSKTGTNLEQLRDQPDHELRQALARTRDDLFRLHLAQHTNQVTSSAALTEKRREIARILTILRARELGSETQGQKAQNKAQNRAKKAKS
;
A
#
# COMPACT_ATOMS: atom_id res chain seq x y z
N MET A 1 13.51 -14.86 4.61
CA MET A 1 13.02 -13.47 4.57
C MET A 1 11.55 -13.48 4.18
N SER A 2 10.66 -13.56 5.18
CA SER A 2 9.22 -13.52 4.96
C SER A 2 8.70 -12.17 5.44
N LYS A 3 8.70 -11.16 4.56
CA LYS A 3 8.13 -9.84 4.87
C LYS A 3 6.63 -9.85 4.59
N THR A 4 5.87 -10.47 5.47
CA THR A 4 4.40 -10.37 5.52
C THR A 4 4.02 -9.10 6.26
N GLY A 5 4.33 -7.96 5.67
CA GLY A 5 3.91 -6.65 6.16
C GLY A 5 3.69 -5.78 4.93
N THR A 6 2.44 -5.72 4.47
CA THR A 6 1.97 -5.14 3.19
C THR A 6 2.81 -5.51 1.97
N ASN A 7 2.31 -6.46 1.18
CA ASN A 7 2.96 -6.88 -0.06
C ASN A 7 3.07 -5.68 -1.01
N LEU A 8 4.31 -5.35 -1.41
CA LEU A 8 4.62 -4.19 -2.26
C LEU A 8 3.95 -4.28 -3.63
N GLU A 9 3.79 -5.50 -4.17
CA GLU A 9 3.12 -5.74 -5.44
C GLU A 9 1.65 -5.35 -5.36
N GLN A 10 0.98 -5.67 -4.24
CA GLN A 10 -0.41 -5.28 -4.02
C GLN A 10 -0.59 -3.76 -4.04
N LEU A 11 0.31 -3.01 -3.39
CA LEU A 11 0.28 -1.54 -3.43
C LEU A 11 0.50 -0.99 -4.85
N ARG A 12 1.39 -1.61 -5.64
CA ARG A 12 1.64 -1.19 -7.02
C ARG A 12 0.48 -1.46 -7.96
N ASP A 13 -0.32 -2.48 -7.69
CA ASP A 13 -1.50 -2.81 -8.49
C ASP A 13 -2.70 -1.89 -8.19
N GLN A 14 -2.70 -1.18 -7.06
CA GLN A 14 -3.77 -0.25 -6.71
C GLN A 14 -3.70 1.07 -7.51
N PRO A 15 -4.85 1.67 -7.87
CA PRO A 15 -4.91 3.00 -8.47
C PRO A 15 -4.55 4.10 -7.46
N ASP A 16 -4.19 5.30 -7.92
CA ASP A 16 -3.71 6.39 -7.04
C ASP A 16 -4.73 6.79 -5.97
N HIS A 17 -6.02 6.78 -6.30
CA HIS A 17 -7.06 7.17 -5.34
C HIS A 17 -7.15 6.17 -4.18
N GLU A 18 -7.03 4.87 -4.46
CA GLU A 18 -6.98 3.83 -3.42
C GLU A 18 -5.70 3.94 -2.60
N LEU A 19 -4.55 4.21 -3.21
CA LEU A 19 -3.30 4.44 -2.48
C LEU A 19 -3.38 5.65 -1.55
N ARG A 20 -4.02 6.74 -1.98
CA ARG A 20 -4.24 7.92 -1.14
C ARG A 20 -5.19 7.60 0.02
N GLN A 21 -6.22 6.79 -0.21
CA GLN A 21 -7.12 6.34 0.86
C GLN A 21 -6.40 5.41 1.84
N ALA A 22 -5.59 4.47 1.35
CA ALA A 22 -4.76 3.60 2.17
C ALA A 22 -3.79 4.43 3.03
N LEU A 23 -3.12 5.42 2.44
CA LEU A 23 -2.24 6.34 3.16
C LEU A 23 -2.94 7.04 4.33
N ALA A 24 -4.17 7.53 4.13
CA ALA A 24 -4.95 8.17 5.19
C ALA A 24 -5.25 7.18 6.33
N ARG A 25 -5.73 5.98 5.99
CA ARG A 25 -6.01 4.93 6.98
C ARG A 25 -4.76 4.51 7.77
N THR A 26 -3.63 4.31 7.09
CA THR A 26 -2.37 3.92 7.76
C THR A 26 -1.85 5.02 8.68
N ARG A 27 -2.09 6.30 8.36
CA ARG A 27 -1.76 7.43 9.25
C ARG A 27 -2.65 7.46 10.49
N ASP A 28 -3.95 7.22 10.34
CA ASP A 28 -4.88 7.14 11.47
C ASP A 28 -4.51 5.96 12.40
N ASP A 29 -4.15 4.81 11.83
CA ASP A 29 -3.65 3.67 12.59
C ASP A 29 -2.37 4.02 13.36
N LEU A 30 -1.43 4.72 12.73
CA LEU A 30 -0.20 5.16 13.39
C LEU A 30 -0.51 6.13 14.54
N PHE A 31 -1.47 7.04 14.36
CA PHE A 31 -1.91 7.95 15.43
C PHE A 31 -2.51 7.18 16.61
N ARG A 32 -3.39 6.20 16.35
CA ARG A 32 -3.94 5.33 17.39
C ARG A 32 -2.86 4.56 18.13
N LEU A 33 -1.86 4.03 17.42
CA LEU A 33 -0.72 3.34 18.02
C LEU A 33 0.13 4.28 18.89
N HIS A 34 0.38 5.51 18.45
CA HIS A 34 1.05 6.50 19.30
C HIS A 34 0.24 6.80 20.56
N LEU A 35 -1.07 7.02 20.43
CA LEU A 35 -1.93 7.28 21.59
C LEU A 35 -1.88 6.12 22.59
N ALA A 36 -2.00 4.89 22.11
CA ALA A 36 -1.92 3.70 22.94
C ALA A 36 -0.51 3.50 23.57
N GLN A 37 0.55 3.95 22.88
CA GLN A 37 1.91 3.93 23.42
C GLN A 37 2.04 4.92 24.58
N HIS A 38 1.47 6.12 24.44
CA HIS A 38 1.47 7.12 25.51
C HIS A 38 0.69 6.65 26.75
N THR A 39 -0.33 5.81 26.59
CA THR A 39 -1.05 5.20 27.72
C THR A 39 -0.37 3.96 28.28
N ASN A 40 0.84 3.60 27.81
CA ASN A 40 1.55 2.35 28.15
C ASN A 40 0.71 1.08 27.91
N GLN A 41 -0.21 1.11 26.95
CA GLN A 41 -1.09 -0.02 26.61
C GLN A 41 -0.65 -0.76 25.34
N VAL A 42 0.44 -0.32 24.69
CA VAL A 42 0.96 -0.97 23.48
C VAL A 42 1.78 -2.20 23.82
N THR A 43 1.38 -3.33 23.24
CA THR A 43 2.04 -4.64 23.37
C THR A 43 3.14 -4.88 22.33
N SER A 44 3.20 -4.08 21.25
CA SER A 44 4.17 -4.31 20.16
C SER A 44 4.73 -3.00 19.56
N SER A 45 5.97 -2.67 19.90
CA SER A 45 6.72 -1.55 19.30
C SER A 45 7.07 -1.79 17.82
N ALA A 46 7.09 -3.05 17.38
CA ALA A 46 7.29 -3.43 15.99
C ALA A 46 6.16 -2.91 15.09
N ALA A 47 4.93 -2.86 15.60
CA ALA A 47 3.77 -2.38 14.85
C ALA A 47 3.89 -0.90 14.45
N LEU A 48 4.43 -0.04 15.31
CA LEU A 48 4.72 1.35 14.95
C LEU A 48 5.72 1.45 13.80
N THR A 49 6.79 0.66 13.87
CA THR A 49 7.83 0.67 12.85
C THR A 49 7.32 0.14 11.53
N GLU A 50 6.44 -0.87 11.57
CA GLU A 50 5.76 -1.40 10.40
C GLU A 50 4.85 -0.36 9.74
N LYS A 51 3.97 0.30 10.51
CA LYS A 51 3.08 1.35 9.98
C LYS A 51 3.85 2.53 9.39
N ARG A 52 4.96 2.96 10.01
CA ARG A 52 5.85 3.98 9.43
C ARG A 52 6.44 3.54 8.08
N ARG A 53 6.88 2.28 7.98
CA ARG A 53 7.42 1.72 6.73
C ARG A 53 6.35 1.59 5.66
N GLU A 54 5.14 1.22 6.03
CA GLU A 54 3.99 1.15 5.12
C GLU A 54 3.66 2.52 4.52
N ILE A 55 3.58 3.57 5.34
CA ILE A 55 3.42 4.97 4.89
C ILE A 55 4.53 5.35 3.90
N ALA A 56 5.78 5.06 4.23
CA ALA A 56 6.92 5.36 3.36
C ALA A 56 6.80 4.68 2.00
N ARG A 57 6.39 3.39 1.95
CA ARG A 57 6.20 2.67 0.68
C ARG A 57 5.11 3.29 -0.18
N ILE A 58 3.96 3.64 0.41
CA ILE A 58 2.85 4.26 -0.32
C ILE A 58 3.28 5.60 -0.90
N LEU A 59 3.95 6.45 -0.10
CA LEU A 59 4.47 7.73 -0.57
C LEU A 59 5.50 7.57 -1.69
N THR A 60 6.40 6.60 -1.57
CA THR A 60 7.38 6.31 -2.63
C THR A 60 6.71 5.92 -3.94
N ILE A 61 5.68 5.06 -3.91
CA ILE A 61 4.94 4.65 -5.13
C ILE A 61 4.23 5.86 -5.75
N LEU A 62 3.49 6.63 -4.94
CA LEU A 62 2.82 7.84 -5.42
C LEU A 62 3.81 8.82 -6.05
N ARG A 63 4.96 9.03 -5.41
CA ARG A 63 6.02 9.90 -5.94
C ARG A 63 6.66 9.35 -7.21
N ALA A 64 6.91 8.04 -7.28
CA ALA A 64 7.45 7.41 -8.48
C ALA A 64 6.48 7.53 -9.67
N ARG A 65 5.17 7.45 -9.42
CA ARG A 65 4.13 7.68 -10.43
C ARG A 65 4.09 9.14 -10.90
N GLU A 66 4.19 10.10 -9.98
CA GLU A 66 4.32 11.52 -10.32
C GLU A 66 5.55 11.81 -11.19
N LEU A 67 6.67 11.10 -10.95
CA LEU A 67 7.91 11.21 -11.72
C LEU A 67 7.92 10.37 -13.01
N GLY A 68 6.83 9.65 -13.32
CA GLY A 68 6.74 8.75 -14.47
C GLY A 68 7.65 7.52 -14.42
N SER A 69 8.26 7.25 -13.26
CA SER A 69 9.14 6.08 -13.04
C SER A 69 8.35 4.81 -12.70
N GLU A 70 7.11 4.93 -12.26
CA GLU A 70 6.16 3.82 -12.12
C GLU A 70 4.86 4.14 -12.87
N THR A 71 4.30 3.14 -13.53
CA THR A 71 2.99 3.23 -14.18
C THR A 71 1.92 2.66 -13.25
N GLN A 72 0.76 3.32 -13.15
CA GLN A 72 -0.40 2.77 -12.45
C GLN A 72 -0.70 1.39 -13.02
N GLY A 73 -0.80 0.36 -12.17
CA GLY A 73 -0.83 -1.05 -12.57
C GLY A 73 -1.77 -1.38 -13.74
N GLN A 74 -1.28 -1.27 -14.98
CA GLN A 74 -2.00 -1.72 -16.18
C GLN A 74 -2.20 -3.25 -16.19
N LYS A 75 -1.58 -4.00 -15.27
CA LYS A 75 -1.67 -5.46 -15.21
C LYS A 75 -3.09 -5.98 -14.95
N ALA A 76 -3.90 -5.30 -14.14
CA ALA A 76 -5.28 -5.74 -13.86
C ALA A 76 -6.20 -5.58 -15.10
N GLN A 77 -6.11 -4.45 -15.78
CA GLN A 77 -6.86 -4.18 -17.01
C GLN A 77 -6.40 -5.07 -18.16
N ASN A 78 -5.09 -5.27 -18.32
CA ASN A 78 -4.53 -6.15 -19.37
C ASN A 78 -4.88 -7.63 -19.15
N LYS A 79 -4.94 -8.09 -17.89
CA LYS A 79 -5.34 -9.48 -17.57
C LYS A 79 -6.83 -9.74 -17.86
N ALA A 80 -7.70 -8.77 -17.58
CA ALA A 80 -9.12 -8.86 -17.90
C ALA A 80 -9.35 -8.84 -19.43
N GLN A 81 -8.66 -7.96 -20.15
CA GLN A 81 -8.73 -7.88 -21.61
C GLN A 81 -8.18 -9.16 -22.28
N ASN A 82 -7.09 -9.74 -21.78
CA ASN A 82 -6.55 -10.99 -22.33
C ASN A 82 -7.45 -12.19 -22.08
N ARG A 83 -8.15 -12.25 -20.94
CA ARG A 83 -9.15 -13.28 -20.68
C ARG A 83 -10.38 -13.15 -21.58
N ALA A 84 -10.87 -11.93 -21.82
CA ALA A 84 -12.01 -11.68 -22.71
C ALA A 84 -11.68 -11.98 -24.19
N LYS A 85 -10.43 -11.74 -24.63
CA LYS A 85 -9.97 -12.10 -25.98
C LYS A 85 -9.84 -13.62 -26.19
N LYS A 86 -9.43 -14.37 -25.16
CA LYS A 86 -9.33 -15.84 -25.21
C LYS A 86 -10.70 -16.54 -25.27
N ALA A 87 -11.74 -15.93 -24.72
CA ALA A 87 -13.10 -16.48 -24.72
C ALA A 87 -13.90 -16.18 -26.01
N LYS A 88 -13.39 -15.31 -26.88
CA LYS A 88 -13.99 -14.94 -28.18
C LYS A 88 -13.22 -15.52 -29.38
N SER A 89 -12.20 -16.33 -29.12
CA SER A 89 -11.47 -17.17 -30.08
C SER A 89 -11.80 -18.62 -29.82
#